data_AF-E9DXE3-F1
#
_entry.id   AF-E9DXE3-F1
#
_cell.length_a   1.000
_cell.length_b   1.000
_cell.length_c   1.000
_cell.angle_alpha   90.00
_cell.angle_beta   90.00
_cell.angle_gamma   90.00
#
_symmetry.space_group_name_H-M   'P 1'
#
loop_
_entity.id
_entity.type
_entity.pdbx_description
1 polymer ?
#
loop_
_entity_poly.entity_id
_entity_poly.type
_entity_poly.pdbx_seq_one_letter_code
_entity_poly.pdbx_strand_id
1 'polypeptide(L)'
;MQKQVGDILSSVTIVRHVSAPSKVQAQLGLEAEHTASEQVLHWELNAVYTAPGARRRGLGRKVIEAAVKEARGAADSEGKPCLITVLVKKNNTAARILYERAGFQALGGVDGDDALRLFLWTARST
;
A
#
# COMPACT_ATOMS: atom_id res chain seq x y z
N MET A 1 -13.68 -32.32 14.54
CA MET A 1 -13.14 -31.00 14.18
C MET A 1 -14.28 -30.16 13.63
N GLN A 2 -14.85 -29.24 14.42
CA GLN A 2 -15.92 -28.34 13.91
C GLN A 2 -15.28 -27.34 12.94
N LYS A 3 -15.75 -27.29 11.69
CA LYS A 3 -15.43 -26.17 10.79
C LYS A 3 -16.04 -24.92 11.40
N GLN A 4 -15.21 -24.01 11.88
CA GLN A 4 -15.68 -22.68 12.23
C GLN A 4 -16.12 -21.99 10.94
N VAL A 5 -17.44 -21.82 10.77
CA VAL A 5 -18.02 -21.04 9.68
C VAL A 5 -17.88 -19.57 10.10
N GLY A 6 -16.82 -18.91 9.62
CA GLY A 6 -16.56 -17.50 9.91
C GLY A 6 -16.65 -16.65 8.64
N ASP A 7 -17.16 -15.43 8.79
CA ASP A 7 -17.21 -14.43 7.71
C ASP A 7 -15.94 -13.55 7.72
N ILE A 8 -15.41 -13.26 6.54
CA ILE A 8 -14.34 -12.25 6.39
C ILE A 8 -14.97 -10.86 6.52
N LEU A 9 -14.74 -10.20 7.65
CA LEU A 9 -15.25 -8.83 7.85
C LEU A 9 -14.41 -7.78 7.12
N SER A 10 -13.10 -8.00 7.02
CA SER A 10 -12.18 -7.16 6.26
C SER A 10 -10.91 -7.93 5.93
N SER A 11 -10.32 -7.65 4.76
CA SER A 11 -9.04 -8.21 4.34
C SER A 11 -8.24 -7.20 3.51
N VAL A 12 -6.93 -7.44 3.44
CA VAL A 12 -6.00 -6.78 2.52
C VAL A 12 -5.08 -7.84 1.93
N THR A 13 -4.75 -7.70 0.65
CA THR A 13 -3.74 -8.51 -0.03
C THR A 13 -2.58 -7.61 -0.43
N ILE A 14 -1.36 -8.05 -0.15
CA ILE A 14 -0.13 -7.33 -0.48
C ILE A 14 0.74 -8.17 -1.39
N VAL A 15 1.41 -7.51 -2.34
CA VAL A 15 2.35 -8.12 -3.28
C VAL A 15 3.73 -7.51 -3.04
N ARG A 16 4.77 -8.34 -3.00
CA ARG A 16 6.17 -7.91 -2.80
C ARG A 16 6.99 -8.05 -4.08
N HIS A 17 8.15 -7.40 -4.11
CA HIS A 17 9.09 -7.42 -5.25
C HIS A 17 8.48 -6.89 -6.56
N VAL A 18 7.57 -5.94 -6.43
CA VAL A 18 7.03 -5.19 -7.56
C VAL A 18 7.97 -4.02 -7.89
N SER A 19 8.15 -3.69 -9.18
CA SER A 19 8.94 -2.53 -9.56
C SER A 19 8.27 -1.23 -9.08
N ALA A 20 9.05 -0.33 -8.47
CA ALA A 20 8.53 0.99 -8.12
C ALA A 20 8.07 1.70 -9.40
N PRO A 21 6.90 2.38 -9.40
CA PRO A 21 6.47 3.16 -10.56
C PRO A 21 7.43 4.32 -10.86
N SER A 22 7.74 4.60 -12.12
CA SER A 22 8.71 5.63 -12.52
C SER A 22 8.42 7.02 -11.92
N LYS A 23 7.15 7.44 -11.87
CA LYS A 23 6.78 8.70 -11.22
C LYS A 23 7.07 8.71 -9.71
N VAL A 24 6.92 7.57 -9.04
CA VAL A 24 7.25 7.42 -7.60
C VAL A 24 8.77 7.45 -7.43
N GLN A 25 9.50 6.77 -8.31
CA GLN A 25 10.97 6.80 -8.32
C GLN A 25 11.50 8.22 -8.50
N ALA A 26 11.00 8.96 -9.49
CA ALA A 26 11.34 10.37 -9.73
C ALA A 26 11.00 11.27 -8.54
N GLN A 27 9.81 11.12 -7.93
CA GLN A 27 9.41 11.92 -6.76
C GLN A 27 10.26 11.62 -5.51
N LEU A 28 10.78 10.40 -5.39
CA LEU A 28 11.61 9.97 -4.25
C LEU A 28 13.12 10.07 -4.53
N GLY A 29 13.53 10.47 -5.74
CA GLY A 29 14.93 10.56 -6.14
C GLY A 29 15.66 9.21 -6.25
N LEU A 30 14.96 8.13 -6.63
CA LEU A 30 15.49 6.77 -6.74
C LEU A 30 16.20 6.47 -8.09
N GLU A 31 16.41 7.48 -8.94
CA GLU A 31 16.80 7.34 -10.36
C GLU A 31 18.32 7.19 -10.60
N ALA A 32 19.13 6.83 -9.60
CA ALA A 32 20.59 6.76 -9.74
C ALA A 32 21.13 5.33 -9.88
N GLU A 33 21.60 5.01 -11.09
CA GLU A 33 22.55 3.96 -11.58
C GLU A 33 22.44 2.49 -11.10
N HIS A 34 21.65 2.16 -10.08
CA HIS A 34 21.32 0.80 -9.68
C HIS A 34 19.82 0.55 -9.86
N THR A 35 19.42 -0.70 -10.14
CA THR A 35 18.00 -1.02 -10.29
C THR A 35 17.24 -0.57 -9.04
N ALA A 36 16.17 0.22 -9.18
CA ALA A 36 15.41 0.72 -8.02
C ALA A 36 14.96 -0.41 -7.06
N SER A 37 14.83 -1.64 -7.55
CA SER A 37 14.60 -2.86 -6.76
C SER A 37 15.69 -3.20 -5.74
N GLU A 38 16.92 -2.73 -5.93
CA GLU A 38 18.03 -2.90 -4.98
C GLU A 38 18.03 -1.82 -3.90
N GLN A 39 17.53 -0.62 -4.23
CA GLN A 39 17.55 0.54 -3.32
C GLN A 39 16.33 0.63 -2.40
N VAL A 40 15.18 0.07 -2.78
CA VAL A 40 13.94 0.10 -2.01
C VAL A 40 13.24 -1.27 -2.01
N LEU A 41 12.65 -1.65 -0.87
CA LEU A 41 11.73 -2.78 -0.84
C LEU A 41 10.31 -2.29 -1.11
N HIS A 42 9.82 -2.54 -2.32
CA HIS A 42 8.50 -2.10 -2.77
C HIS A 42 7.42 -3.19 -2.62
N TRP A 43 6.28 -2.76 -2.08
CA TRP A 43 5.06 -3.54 -1.92
C TRP A 43 3.86 -2.83 -2.59
N GLU A 44 2.91 -3.59 -3.10
CA GLU A 44 1.63 -3.08 -3.59
C GLU A 44 0.46 -3.62 -2.75
N LEU A 45 -0.45 -2.75 -2.30
CA LEU A 45 -1.76 -3.16 -1.81
C LEU A 45 -2.64 -3.48 -3.02
N ASN A 46 -2.71 -4.75 -3.40
CA ASN A 46 -3.43 -5.19 -4.60
C ASN A 46 -4.95 -5.22 -4.40
N ALA A 47 -5.42 -5.58 -3.21
CA ALA A 47 -6.86 -5.65 -2.93
C ALA A 47 -7.18 -5.34 -1.48
N VAL A 48 -8.23 -4.56 -1.24
CA VAL A 48 -8.80 -4.30 0.09
C VAL A 48 -10.31 -4.54 0.05
N TYR A 49 -10.79 -5.32 1.01
CA TYR A 49 -12.21 -5.63 1.16
C TYR A 49 -12.67 -5.32 2.58
N THR A 50 -13.89 -4.81 2.70
CA THR A 50 -14.63 -4.72 3.96
C THR A 50 -16.10 -5.03 3.68
N ALA A 51 -16.64 -6.03 4.38
CA ALA A 51 -18.02 -6.45 4.25
C ALA A 51 -18.98 -5.28 4.51
N PRO A 52 -20.10 -5.14 3.75
CA PRO A 52 -21.00 -3.98 3.88
C PRO A 52 -21.44 -3.66 5.31
N GLY A 53 -21.89 -4.66 6.07
CA GLY A 53 -22.29 -4.52 7.48
C GLY A 53 -21.15 -4.26 8.46
N ALA A 54 -19.91 -4.34 8.00
CA ALA A 54 -18.70 -4.12 8.80
C ALA A 54 -17.99 -2.79 8.46
N ARG A 55 -18.48 -2.04 7.46
CA ARG A 55 -17.93 -0.74 7.06
C ARG A 55 -18.10 0.32 8.15
N ARG A 56 -17.33 1.40 8.04
CA ARG A 56 -17.36 2.57 8.97
C ARG A 56 -17.02 2.25 10.44
N ARG A 57 -16.56 1.03 10.73
CA ARG A 57 -16.08 0.59 12.05
C ARG A 57 -14.55 0.59 12.19
N GLY A 58 -13.84 1.15 11.21
CA GLY A 58 -12.38 1.22 11.18
C GLY A 58 -11.65 -0.06 10.80
N LEU A 59 -12.35 -1.16 10.48
CA LEU A 59 -11.72 -2.46 10.18
C LEU A 59 -10.79 -2.40 8.96
N GLY A 60 -11.23 -1.79 7.87
CA GLY A 60 -10.40 -1.60 6.67
C GLY A 60 -9.09 -0.89 6.97
N ARG A 61 -9.12 0.13 7.85
CA ARG A 61 -7.92 0.87 8.26
C ARG A 61 -6.99 -0.04 9.09
N LYS A 62 -7.54 -0.78 10.05
CA LYS A 62 -6.75 -1.68 10.90
C LYS A 62 -6.02 -2.76 10.11
N VAL A 63 -6.68 -3.36 9.10
CA VAL A 63 -6.01 -4.38 8.27
C VAL A 63 -4.94 -3.75 7.37
N ILE A 64 -5.15 -2.55 6.84
CA ILE A 64 -4.12 -1.81 6.09
C ILE A 64 -2.93 -1.49 6.99
N GLU A 65 -3.16 -0.95 8.19
CA GLU A 65 -2.09 -0.62 9.15
C GLU A 65 -1.27 -1.86 9.55
N ALA A 66 -1.93 -3.02 9.70
CA ALA A 66 -1.25 -4.29 9.97
C ALA A 66 -0.36 -4.71 8.78
N ALA A 67 -0.85 -4.60 7.55
CA ALA A 67 -0.06 -4.89 6.35
C ALA A 67 1.09 -3.90 6.15
N VAL A 68 0.89 -2.62 6.46
CA VAL A 68 1.95 -1.60 6.45
C VAL A 68 3.04 -1.94 7.47
N LYS A 69 2.65 -2.38 8.67
CA LYS A 69 3.60 -2.80 9.71
C LYS A 69 4.43 -4.00 9.24
N GLU A 70 3.81 -4.99 8.60
CA GLU A 70 4.50 -6.16 8.03
C GLU A 70 5.52 -5.74 6.96
N ALA A 71 5.09 -4.94 5.98
CA ALA A 71 5.95 -4.48 4.89
C ALA A 71 7.14 -3.64 5.40
N ARG A 72 6.92 -2.80 6.42
CA ARG A 72 7.99 -2.04 7.09
C ARG A 72 8.98 -2.96 7.81
N GLY A 73 8.49 -3.90 8.62
CA GLY A 73 9.35 -4.84 9.33
C GLY A 73 10.21 -5.68 8.40
N ALA A 74 9.66 -6.11 7.25
CA ALA A 74 10.43 -6.78 6.22
C ALA A 74 11.52 -5.88 5.61
N ALA A 75 11.19 -4.63 5.30
CA ALA A 75 12.15 -3.67 4.74
C ALA A 75 13.27 -3.32 5.73
N ASP A 76 12.92 -3.09 7.00
CA ASP A 76 13.88 -2.84 8.08
C ASP A 76 14.83 -4.02 8.26
N SER A 77 14.32 -5.26 8.21
CA SER A 77 15.13 -6.48 8.30
C SER A 77 16.11 -6.64 7.12
N GLU A 78 15.79 -6.06 5.96
CA GLU A 78 16.67 -6.02 4.78
C GLU A 78 17.56 -4.76 4.74
N GLY A 79 17.45 -3.86 5.72
CA GLY A 79 18.18 -2.58 5.70
C GLY A 79 17.77 -1.68 4.53
N LYS A 80 16.52 -1.76 4.07
CA LYS A 80 16.01 -1.00 2.93
C LYS A 80 14.91 -0.04 3.36
N PRO A 81 14.81 1.15 2.73
CA PRO A 81 13.58 1.93 2.76
C PRO A 81 12.37 1.09 2.30
N CYS A 82 11.20 1.39 2.85
CA CYS A 82 9.94 0.74 2.50
C CYS A 82 9.10 1.68 1.62
N LEU A 83 8.72 1.20 0.45
CA LEU A 83 7.70 1.83 -0.38
C LEU A 83 6.47 0.93 -0.46
N ILE A 84 5.30 1.50 -0.20
CA ILE A 84 4.03 0.81 -0.39
C ILE A 84 3.16 1.63 -1.34
N THR A 85 2.67 1.04 -2.42
CA THR A 85 1.76 1.72 -3.36
C THR A 85 0.37 1.08 -3.39
N VAL A 86 -0.61 1.84 -3.86
CA VAL A 86 -1.97 1.36 -4.12
C VAL A 86 -2.58 2.12 -5.29
N LEU A 87 -3.34 1.42 -6.13
CA LEU A 87 -4.16 2.02 -7.18
C LEU A 87 -5.61 2.13 -6.70
N VAL A 88 -6.23 3.29 -6.92
CA VAL A 88 -7.64 3.54 -6.62
C VAL A 88 -8.33 4.22 -7.79
N LYS A 89 -9.51 3.75 -8.17
CA LYS A 89 -10.33 4.45 -9.19
C LYS A 89 -10.63 5.87 -8.74
N LYS A 90 -10.55 6.86 -9.63
CA LYS A 90 -10.81 8.28 -9.32
C LYS A 90 -12.16 8.51 -8.63
N ASN A 91 -13.20 7.80 -9.08
CA ASN A 91 -14.55 7.90 -8.53
C ASN A 91 -14.75 7.14 -7.20
N ASN A 92 -13.75 6.40 -6.71
CA ASN A 92 -13.82 5.69 -5.45
C ASN A 92 -13.27 6.54 -4.30
N THR A 93 -13.96 7.64 -4.01
CA THR A 93 -13.58 8.60 -2.97
C THR A 93 -13.49 7.95 -1.58
N ALA A 94 -14.33 6.94 -1.30
CA ALA A 94 -14.30 6.23 -0.03
C ALA A 94 -13.00 5.46 0.18
N ALA A 95 -12.51 4.75 -0.85
CA ALA A 95 -11.23 4.06 -0.78
C ALA A 95 -10.06 5.05 -0.71
N ARG A 96 -10.11 6.14 -1.49
CA ARG A 96 -9.07 7.19 -1.43
C ARG A 96 -8.93 7.74 -0.01
N ILE A 97 -10.04 8.15 0.61
CA ILE A 97 -10.05 8.66 2.00
C ILE A 97 -9.56 7.59 2.99
N LEU A 98 -9.88 6.32 2.76
CA LEU A 98 -9.40 5.23 3.60
C LEU A 98 -7.86 5.12 3.56
N TYR A 99 -7.27 5.14 2.36
CA TYR A 99 -5.82 5.08 2.18
C TYR A 99 -5.13 6.33 2.73
N GLU A 100 -5.65 7.52 2.46
CA GLU A 100 -5.13 8.78 3.01
C GLU A 100 -5.10 8.76 4.54
N ARG A 101 -6.17 8.25 5.18
CA ARG A 101 -6.24 8.08 6.64
C ARG A 101 -5.29 7.00 7.18
N ALA A 102 -4.82 6.09 6.33
CA ALA A 102 -3.79 5.13 6.66
C ALA A 102 -2.36 5.67 6.38
N GLY A 103 -2.23 6.93 5.98
CA GLY A 103 -0.96 7.63 5.78
C GLY A 103 -0.49 7.68 4.33
N PHE A 104 -1.25 7.12 3.38
CA PHE A 104 -0.88 7.19 1.97
C PHE A 104 -1.07 8.61 1.42
N GLN A 105 -0.19 9.01 0.52
CA GLN A 105 -0.22 10.30 -0.17
C GLN A 105 -0.48 10.08 -1.65
N ALA A 106 -1.28 10.95 -2.27
CA ALA A 106 -1.49 10.90 -3.71
C ALA A 106 -0.21 11.28 -4.45
N LEU A 107 0.15 10.49 -5.45
CA LEU A 107 1.15 10.89 -6.42
C LEU A 107 0.54 11.97 -7.32
N GLY A 108 1.27 13.07 -7.54
CA GLY A 108 0.82 14.11 -8.47
C GLY A 108 0.66 13.52 -9.88
N GLY A 109 -0.56 13.55 -10.41
CA GLY A 109 -0.86 13.07 -11.77
C GLY A 109 -1.51 11.69 -11.82
N VAL A 110 -2.27 11.45 -12.88
CA VAL A 110 -3.07 10.25 -13.10
C VAL A 110 -2.19 9.10 -13.61
N ASP A 111 -2.38 7.88 -13.12
CA ASP A 111 -1.84 6.68 -13.77
C ASP A 111 -2.94 6.08 -14.65
N GLY A 112 -2.77 6.19 -15.97
CA GLY A 112 -3.85 5.94 -16.94
C GLY A 112 -5.00 6.95 -16.81
N ASP A 113 -6.12 6.71 -17.49
CA ASP A 113 -7.20 7.70 -17.54
C ASP A 113 -8.11 7.72 -16.30
N ASP A 114 -8.14 6.66 -15.48
CA ASP A 114 -9.20 6.49 -14.46
C ASP A 114 -8.75 6.05 -13.05
N ALA A 115 -7.44 5.97 -12.80
CA ALA A 115 -6.89 5.60 -11.50
C ALA A 115 -5.90 6.63 -10.94
N LEU A 116 -5.95 6.81 -9.62
CA LEU A 116 -4.95 7.53 -8.86
C LEU A 116 -4.05 6.52 -8.19
N ARG A 117 -2.74 6.76 -8.27
CA ARG A 117 -1.77 6.03 -7.47
C ARG A 117 -1.49 6.80 -6.19
N LEU A 118 -1.59 6.11 -5.07
CA LEU A 118 -1.14 6.62 -3.78
C LEU A 118 0.06 5.81 -3.31
N PHE A 119 0.92 6.45 -2.52
CA PHE A 119 2.11 5.83 -1.97
C PHE A 119 2.28 6.15 -0.49
N LEU A 120 2.94 5.26 0.24
CA LEU A 120 3.44 5.47 1.59
C LEU A 120 4.94 5.18 1.56
N TRP A 121 5.73 6.17 1.96
CA TRP A 121 7.18 6.08 2.04
C TRP A 121 7.63 6.00 3.49
N THR A 122 8.56 5.09 3.76
CA THR A 122 9.25 5.00 5.06
C THR A 122 10.75 4.92 4.77
N ALA A 123 11.49 5.94 5.23
CA ALA A 123 12.94 5.93 5.14
C ALA A 123 13.52 4.78 5.98
N ARG A 124 14.77 4.40 5.69
CA ARG A 124 15.49 3.39 6.47
C ARG A 124 15.59 3.82 7.95
N SER A 125 15.29 2.89 8.87
CA SER A 125 15.58 3.07 10.29
C SER A 125 17.10 3.13 10.49
N THR A 126 17.62 4.23 11.05
CA THR A 126 19.05 4.42 11.38
C THR A 126 19.50 3.54 12.53
#